data_AF-I1WWV5-F1
#
_entry.id   AF-I1WWV5-F1
#
_cell.length_a   1.000
_cell.length_b   1.000
_cell.length_c   1.000
_cell.angle_alpha   90.00
_cell.angle_beta   90.00
_cell.angle_gamma   90.00
#
_symmetry.space_group_name_H-M   'P 1'
#
loop_
_entity.id
_entity.type
_entity.pdbx_description
1 polymer ?
#
loop_
_entity_poly.entity_id
_entity_poly.type
_entity_poly.pdbx_seq_one_letter_code
_entity_poly.pdbx_strand_id
1 'polypeptide(L)'
;GMTKEQQEEAKRAFLASVAKGIPLSSDLKSGDLKSKIKELHHRICKLEAEKYDLEKRHERQEYDLKELNERQRQVARNNALKKGIDPADAASSKYPPKVQIVSKYDRQIDRRNFIERRRVYDNKNAYPCFPGVPPPPAIFEKVILKVDAERDDDDYE
;
A
#
# COMPACT_ATOMS: atom_id res chain seq x y z
N GLY A 1 -22.82 15.70 -0.74
CA GLY A 1 -22.59 16.97 -0.02
C GLY A 1 -22.73 18.12 -1.00
N MET A 2 -23.02 19.33 -0.50
CA MET A 2 -23.08 20.54 -1.35
C MET A 2 -21.78 20.76 -2.10
N THR A 3 -21.86 21.28 -3.33
CA THR A 3 -20.68 21.64 -4.12
C THR A 3 -19.90 22.78 -3.46
N LYS A 4 -18.62 22.94 -3.81
CA LYS A 4 -17.79 24.03 -3.28
C LYS A 4 -18.43 25.41 -3.53
N GLU A 5 -18.99 25.59 -4.73
CA GLU A 5 -19.69 26.81 -5.12
C GLU A 5 -20.94 27.07 -4.25
N GLN A 6 -21.74 26.04 -3.99
CA GLN A 6 -22.91 26.15 -3.10
C GLN A 6 -22.52 26.51 -1.66
N GLN A 7 -21.40 25.98 -1.16
CA GLN A 7 -20.90 26.33 0.18
C GLN A 7 -20.42 27.78 0.25
N GLU A 8 -19.71 28.25 -0.78
CA GLU A 8 -19.26 29.65 -0.86
C GLU A 8 -20.44 30.62 -0.98
N GLU A 9 -21.46 30.26 -1.75
CA GLU A 9 -22.69 31.04 -1.86
C GLU A 9 -23.46 31.09 -0.54
N ALA A 10 -23.63 29.95 0.13
CA ALA A 10 -24.26 29.89 1.46
C ALA A 10 -23.50 30.75 2.49
N LYS A 11 -22.16 30.69 2.48
CA LYS A 11 -21.32 31.56 3.32
C LYS A 11 -21.54 33.04 3.00
N ARG A 12 -21.58 33.41 1.71
CA ARG A 12 -21.80 34.80 1.28
C ARG A 12 -23.18 35.30 1.71
N ALA A 13 -24.22 34.49 1.52
CA ALA A 13 -25.58 34.81 1.93
C ALA A 13 -25.68 35.01 3.45
N PHE A 14 -25.04 34.13 4.23
CA PHE A 14 -24.98 34.25 5.69
C PHE A 14 -24.30 35.55 6.12
N LEU A 15 -23.12 35.87 5.57
CA LEU A 15 -22.41 37.10 5.88
C LEU A 15 -23.21 38.36 5.49
N ALA A 16 -23.89 38.33 4.35
CA ALA A 16 -24.78 39.42 3.94
C ALA A 16 -25.94 39.61 4.93
N SER A 17 -26.53 38.53 5.44
CA SER A 17 -27.56 38.59 6.48
C SER A 17 -27.04 39.20 7.78
N VAL A 18 -25.81 38.84 8.19
CA VAL A 18 -25.17 39.41 9.39
C VAL A 18 -24.93 40.91 9.21
N ALA A 19 -24.41 41.33 8.05
CA ALA A 19 -24.14 42.73 7.76
C ALA A 19 -25.41 43.60 7.78
N LYS A 20 -26.51 43.10 7.17
CA LYS A 20 -27.81 43.80 7.18
C LYS A 20 -28.39 43.98 8.59
N GLY A 21 -28.05 43.12 9.53
CA GLY A 21 -28.51 43.20 10.93
C GLY A 21 -27.76 44.24 11.78
N ILE A 22 -26.70 44.87 11.26
CA ILE A 22 -25.95 45.91 11.96
C ILE A 22 -26.47 47.27 11.48
N PRO A 23 -27.15 48.05 12.34
CA PRO A 23 -27.69 49.35 11.95
C PRO A 23 -26.57 50.33 11.59
N LEU A 24 -26.81 51.20 10.60
CA LEU A 24 -25.91 52.29 10.25
C LEU A 24 -25.97 53.38 11.33
N SER A 25 -24.89 54.14 11.47
CA SER A 25 -24.81 55.24 12.44
C SER A 25 -25.83 56.36 12.17
N SER A 26 -26.28 56.51 10.92
CA SER A 26 -27.33 57.45 10.51
C SER A 26 -28.70 57.11 11.07
N ASP A 27 -28.95 55.84 11.34
CA ASP A 27 -30.28 55.32 11.68
C ASP A 27 -30.50 55.28 13.20
N LEU A 28 -29.47 55.62 13.98
CA LEU A 28 -29.45 55.58 15.43
C LEU A 28 -29.47 57.00 16.00
N LYS A 29 -30.30 57.22 17.03
CA LYS A 29 -30.27 58.47 17.81
C LYS A 29 -28.99 58.53 18.65
N SER A 30 -28.50 59.73 18.90
CA SER A 30 -27.25 59.98 19.64
C SER A 30 -27.21 59.32 21.04
N GLY A 31 -28.36 59.21 21.71
CA GLY A 31 -28.48 58.52 23.01
C GLY A 31 -28.32 57.00 22.94
N ASP A 32 -28.69 56.38 21.82
CA ASP A 32 -28.72 54.91 21.66
C ASP A 32 -27.39 54.35 21.14
N LEU A 33 -26.54 55.19 20.53
CA LEU A 33 -25.23 54.81 20.00
C LEU A 33 -24.35 54.11 21.05
N LYS A 34 -24.29 54.67 22.27
CA LYS A 34 -23.46 54.12 23.36
C LYS A 34 -23.93 52.72 23.79
N SER A 35 -25.24 52.49 23.78
CA SER A 35 -25.81 51.18 24.08
C SER A 35 -25.44 50.18 22.99
N LYS A 36 -25.59 50.56 21.71
CA LYS A 36 -25.30 49.67 20.59
C LYS A 36 -23.82 49.30 20.48
N ILE A 37 -22.92 50.25 20.77
CA ILE A 37 -21.47 49.96 20.82
C ILE A 37 -21.17 48.89 21.87
N LYS A 38 -21.77 48.97 23.06
CA LYS A 38 -21.57 47.97 24.12
C LYS A 38 -22.11 46.60 23.71
N GLU A 39 -23.28 46.56 23.09
CA GLU A 39 -23.89 45.32 22.58
C GLU A 39 -22.99 44.65 21.53
N LEU A 40 -22.52 45.42 20.53
CA LEU A 40 -21.63 44.92 19.49
C LEU A 40 -20.29 44.44 20.07
N HIS A 41 -19.72 45.17 21.01
CA HIS A 41 -18.50 44.75 21.70
C HIS A 41 -18.69 43.42 22.43
N HIS A 42 -19.77 43.26 23.20
CA HIS A 42 -20.06 42.00 23.87
C HIS A 42 -20.24 40.84 22.87
N ARG A 43 -20.94 41.11 21.76
CA ARG A 43 -21.12 40.13 20.68
C ARG A 43 -19.78 39.72 20.06
N ILE A 44 -18.86 40.67 19.83
CA ILE A 44 -17.51 40.39 19.30
C ILE A 44 -16.75 39.47 20.25
N CYS A 45 -16.66 39.82 21.54
CA CYS A 45 -15.95 38.98 22.52
C CYS A 45 -16.49 37.55 22.57
N LYS A 46 -17.83 37.39 22.50
CA LYS A 46 -18.45 36.07 22.46
C LYS A 46 -18.06 35.28 21.20
N LEU A 47 -18.15 35.92 20.03
CA LEU A 47 -17.78 35.30 18.75
C LEU A 47 -16.29 34.93 18.69
N GLU A 48 -15.41 35.72 19.32
CA GLU A 48 -13.99 35.41 19.42
C GLU A 48 -13.72 34.16 20.28
N ALA A 49 -14.41 34.01 21.41
CA ALA A 49 -14.32 32.81 22.22
C ALA A 49 -14.85 31.57 21.48
N GLU A 50 -16.02 31.68 20.84
CA GLU A 50 -16.60 30.59 20.04
C GLU A 50 -15.67 30.20 18.87
N LYS A 51 -15.05 31.18 18.21
CA LYS A 51 -14.06 30.95 17.15
C LYS A 51 -12.85 30.17 17.67
N TYR A 52 -12.31 30.57 18.83
CA TYR A 52 -11.16 29.87 19.43
C TYR A 52 -11.47 28.39 19.70
N ASP A 53 -12.64 28.10 20.29
CA ASP A 53 -13.06 26.73 20.58
C ASP A 53 -13.23 25.90 19.30
N LEU A 54 -13.79 26.50 18.24
CA LEU A 54 -13.93 25.87 16.94
C LEU A 54 -12.58 25.59 16.27
N GLU A 55 -11.65 26.54 16.30
CA GLU A 55 -10.30 26.38 15.77
C GLU A 55 -9.54 25.28 16.50
N LYS A 56 -9.65 25.23 17.84
CA LYS A 56 -9.03 24.16 18.64
C LYS A 56 -9.62 22.78 18.36
N ARG A 57 -10.94 22.70 18.15
CA ARG A 57 -11.59 21.46 17.72
C ARG A 57 -11.12 21.02 16.34
N HIS A 58 -11.05 21.96 15.39
CA HIS A 58 -10.59 21.70 14.03
C HIS A 58 -9.13 21.21 14.01
N GLU A 59 -8.25 21.84 14.78
CA GLU A 59 -6.84 21.43 14.93
C GLU A 59 -6.72 19.97 15.42
N ARG A 60 -7.54 19.58 16.41
CA ARG A 60 -7.57 18.19 16.88
C ARG A 60 -8.08 17.22 15.81
N GLN A 61 -9.14 17.58 15.09
CA GLN A 61 -9.68 16.74 14.02
C GLN A 61 -8.68 16.52 12.89
N GLU A 62 -7.94 17.56 12.51
CA GLU A 62 -6.87 17.47 11.51
C GLU A 62 -5.75 16.53 11.97
N TYR A 63 -5.37 16.59 13.25
CA TYR A 63 -4.41 15.66 13.83
C TYR A 63 -4.90 14.21 13.76
N ASP A 64 -6.14 13.95 14.20
CA ASP A 64 -6.73 12.62 14.21
C ASP A 64 -6.82 12.04 12.78
N LEU A 65 -7.22 12.87 11.81
CA LEU A 65 -7.25 12.49 10.39
C LEU A 65 -5.86 12.17 9.85
N LYS A 66 -4.84 12.96 10.21
CA LYS A 66 -3.46 12.71 9.81
C LYS A 66 -2.95 11.39 10.39
N GLU A 67 -3.23 11.11 11.66
CA GLU A 67 -2.85 9.86 12.31
C GLU A 67 -3.54 8.66 11.68
N LEU A 68 -4.84 8.76 11.39
CA LEU A 68 -5.61 7.70 10.75
C LEU A 68 -5.08 7.40 9.34
N ASN A 69 -4.77 8.43 8.55
CA ASN A 69 -4.18 8.26 7.22
C ASN A 69 -2.81 7.58 7.29
N GLU A 70 -1.97 7.94 8.27
CA GLU A 70 -0.66 7.31 8.44
C GLU A 70 -0.79 5.84 8.86
N ARG A 71 -1.67 5.52 9.81
CA ARG A 71 -2.00 4.13 10.18
C ARG A 71 -2.50 3.35 8.97
N GLN A 72 -3.39 3.94 8.17
CA GLN A 72 -3.91 3.30 6.95
C GLN A 72 -2.79 3.00 5.94
N ARG A 73 -1.84 3.93 5.74
CA ARG A 73 -0.68 3.72 4.88
C ARG A 73 0.23 2.60 5.39
N GLN A 74 0.45 2.54 6.70
CA GLN A 74 1.25 1.47 7.31
C GLN A 74 0.58 0.10 7.17
N VAL A 75 -0.74 0.02 7.40
CA VAL A 75 -1.52 -1.20 7.19
C VAL A 75 -1.46 -1.64 5.72
N ALA A 76 -1.64 -0.72 4.77
CA ALA A 76 -1.53 -1.01 3.35
C ALA A 76 -0.14 -1.54 2.97
N ARG A 77 0.92 -0.92 3.48
CA ARG A 77 2.32 -1.36 3.28
C ARG A 77 2.57 -2.76 3.84
N ASN A 78 2.15 -3.03 5.07
CA ASN A 78 2.31 -4.35 5.71
C ASN A 78 1.53 -5.43 4.95
N ASN A 79 0.30 -5.11 4.52
CA ASN A 79 -0.51 -6.02 3.70
C ASN A 79 0.14 -6.33 2.35
N ALA A 80 0.80 -5.36 1.71
CA ALA A 80 1.55 -5.59 0.47
C ALA A 80 2.75 -6.52 0.72
N LEU A 81 3.55 -6.24 1.76
CA LEU A 81 4.69 -7.08 2.16
C LEU A 81 4.27 -8.54 2.45
N LYS A 82 3.18 -8.74 3.20
CA LYS A 82 2.63 -10.08 3.47
C LYS A 82 2.21 -10.84 2.21
N LYS A 83 1.79 -10.12 1.17
CA LYS A 83 1.43 -10.69 -0.13
C LYS A 83 2.63 -10.85 -1.08
N GLY A 84 3.85 -10.52 -0.62
CA GLY A 84 5.06 -10.60 -1.43
C GLY A 84 5.13 -9.54 -2.53
N ILE A 85 4.35 -8.45 -2.40
CA ILE A 85 4.32 -7.36 -3.38
C ILE A 85 5.15 -6.20 -2.81
N ASP A 86 6.01 -5.61 -3.63
CA ASP A 86 6.75 -4.40 -3.25
C ASP A 86 5.74 -3.28 -2.92
N PRO A 87 5.80 -2.66 -1.72
CA PRO A 87 4.95 -1.55 -1.35
C PRO A 87 4.98 -0.36 -2.32
N ALA A 88 6.10 -0.13 -3.00
CA ALA A 88 6.23 0.94 -4.01
C ALA A 88 5.39 0.64 -5.26
N ASP A 89 5.37 -0.62 -5.70
CA ASP A 89 4.56 -1.07 -6.83
C ASP A 89 3.07 -1.14 -6.47
N ALA A 90 2.74 -1.53 -5.23
CA ALA A 90 1.36 -1.59 -4.75
C ALA A 90 0.72 -0.19 -4.58
N ALA A 91 1.50 0.83 -4.22
CA ALA A 91 1.01 2.18 -4.00
C ALA A 91 0.95 3.02 -5.29
N SER A 92 1.80 2.73 -6.28
CA SER A 92 1.90 3.51 -7.53
C SER A 92 1.10 2.93 -8.69
N SER A 93 0.78 1.63 -8.67
CA SER A 93 0.07 0.99 -9.77
C SER A 93 -1.42 1.34 -9.76
N LYS A 94 -1.90 1.90 -10.87
CA LYS A 94 -3.34 2.08 -11.17
C LYS A 94 -4.09 0.74 -11.24
N TYR A 95 -3.39 -0.35 -11.49
CA TYR A 95 -3.96 -1.68 -11.70
C TYR A 95 -3.62 -2.61 -10.53
N PRO A 96 -4.48 -3.61 -10.25
CA PRO A 96 -4.23 -4.59 -9.21
C PRO A 96 -2.85 -5.23 -9.35
N PRO A 97 -2.16 -5.54 -8.24
CA PRO A 97 -0.83 -6.13 -8.29
C PRO A 97 -0.85 -7.49 -8.99
N LYS A 98 0.19 -7.79 -9.77
CA LYS A 98 0.31 -9.06 -10.50
C LYS A 98 0.40 -10.21 -9.50
N VAL A 99 -0.51 -11.17 -9.62
CA VAL A 99 -0.52 -12.38 -8.79
C VAL A 99 0.36 -13.44 -9.45
N GLN A 100 1.29 -14.04 -8.69
CA GLN A 100 2.02 -15.21 -9.18
C GLN A 100 1.06 -16.40 -9.29
N ILE A 101 0.76 -16.80 -10.51
CA ILE A 101 -0.11 -17.96 -10.81
C ILE A 101 0.64 -19.29 -10.77
N VAL A 102 1.98 -19.27 -10.64
CA VAL A 102 2.84 -20.46 -10.66
C VAL A 102 3.48 -20.60 -9.28
N SER A 103 3.24 -21.72 -8.62
CA SER A 103 3.89 -22.07 -7.35
C SER A 103 4.95 -23.15 -7.60
N LYS A 104 6.05 -23.13 -6.82
CA LYS A 104 7.02 -24.24 -6.81
C LYS A 104 6.43 -25.58 -6.33
N TYR A 105 5.26 -25.53 -5.68
CA TYR A 105 4.49 -26.69 -5.27
C TYR A 105 3.36 -27.05 -6.24
N ASP A 106 3.20 -26.25 -7.29
CA ASP A 106 2.21 -26.55 -8.32
C ASP A 106 2.65 -27.82 -9.05
N ARG A 107 1.71 -28.74 -9.31
CA ARG A 107 2.01 -30.06 -9.87
C ARG A 107 2.46 -29.90 -11.32
N GLN A 108 3.75 -29.69 -11.53
CA GLN A 108 4.32 -29.62 -12.86
C GLN A 108 4.31 -31.03 -13.46
N ILE A 109 3.52 -31.21 -14.53
CA ILE A 109 3.50 -32.46 -15.29
C ILE A 109 4.90 -32.68 -15.87
N ASP A 110 5.52 -33.80 -15.50
CA ASP A 110 6.84 -34.20 -16.00
C ASP A 110 6.78 -34.33 -17.53
N ARG A 111 7.53 -33.48 -18.23
CA ARG A 111 7.56 -33.43 -19.69
C ARG A 111 8.50 -34.47 -20.30
N ARG A 112 9.25 -35.21 -19.48
CA ARG A 112 10.17 -36.25 -19.94
C ARG A 112 9.38 -37.45 -20.48
N ASN A 113 9.86 -38.04 -21.56
CA ASN A 113 9.29 -39.27 -22.10
C ASN A 113 9.56 -40.46 -21.16
N PHE A 114 8.91 -41.61 -21.39
CA PHE A 114 9.03 -42.78 -20.51
C PHE A 114 10.48 -43.26 -20.34
N ILE A 115 11.27 -43.26 -21.43
CA ILE A 115 12.66 -43.70 -21.42
C ILE A 115 13.51 -42.75 -20.56
N GLU A 116 13.31 -41.44 -20.71
CA GLU A 116 14.00 -40.41 -19.92
C GLU A 116 13.66 -40.46 -18.44
N ARG A 117 12.39 -40.73 -18.09
CA ARG A 117 12.00 -40.91 -16.68
C ARG A 117 12.60 -42.17 -16.08
N ARG A 118 12.67 -43.26 -16.84
CA ARG A 118 13.23 -44.54 -16.40
C ARG A 118 14.75 -44.45 -16.16
N ARG A 119 15.48 -43.74 -17.03
CA ARG A 119 16.93 -43.51 -16.90
C ARG A 119 17.35 -42.84 -15.58
N VAL A 120 16.45 -42.10 -14.93
CA VAL A 120 16.68 -41.47 -13.60
C VAL A 120 16.70 -42.49 -12.46
N TYR A 121 16.31 -43.74 -12.71
CA TYR A 121 16.30 -44.81 -11.71
C TYR A 121 17.13 -46.04 -12.12
N ASP A 122 17.57 -46.12 -13.38
CA ASP A 122 18.30 -47.29 -13.91
C ASP A 122 19.79 -47.36 -13.44
N ASN A 123 20.41 -46.23 -13.04
CA ASN A 123 21.81 -46.21 -12.59
C ASN A 123 21.91 -46.03 -11.07
N LYS A 124 22.84 -46.72 -10.39
CA LYS A 124 23.06 -46.61 -8.93
C LYS A 124 23.36 -45.17 -8.44
N ASN A 125 23.84 -44.31 -9.33
CA ASN A 125 24.14 -42.89 -9.06
C ASN A 125 23.05 -41.94 -9.57
N ALA A 126 21.88 -42.47 -9.93
CA ALA A 126 20.81 -41.65 -10.47
C ALA A 126 20.05 -40.98 -9.32
N TYR A 127 20.28 -39.68 -9.19
CA TYR A 127 19.59 -38.85 -8.23
C TYR A 127 18.37 -38.21 -8.88
N PRO A 128 17.24 -38.08 -8.15
CA PRO A 128 16.08 -37.39 -8.69
C PRO A 128 16.41 -35.91 -8.84
N CYS A 129 16.76 -35.50 -10.07
CA CYS A 129 16.90 -34.10 -10.43
C CYS A 129 15.51 -33.47 -10.54
N PHE A 130 14.94 -33.09 -9.39
CA PHE A 130 13.75 -32.25 -9.36
C PHE A 130 14.12 -30.84 -9.86
N PRO A 131 13.26 -30.17 -10.64
CA PRO A 131 13.48 -28.79 -11.04
C PRO A 131 13.74 -27.91 -9.81
N GLY A 132 14.90 -27.26 -9.74
CA GLY A 132 15.26 -26.35 -8.65
C GLY A 132 15.89 -26.98 -7.40
N VAL A 133 16.13 -28.29 -7.38
CA VAL A 133 16.95 -28.93 -6.34
C VAL A 133 18.39 -29.05 -6.87
N PRO A 134 19.41 -28.49 -6.18
CA PRO A 134 20.79 -28.63 -6.63
C PRO A 134 21.17 -30.12 -6.66
N PRO A 135 21.97 -30.54 -7.66
CA PRO A 135 22.40 -31.93 -7.73
C PRO A 135 23.11 -32.30 -6.42
N PRO A 136 22.88 -33.50 -5.88
CA PRO A 136 23.55 -33.92 -4.66
C PRO A 136 25.08 -33.94 -4.88
N PRO A 137 25.84 -33.69 -3.81
CA PRO A 137 27.28 -33.55 -3.89
C PRO A 137 27.92 -34.80 -4.50
N ALA A 138 28.94 -34.58 -5.33
CA ALA A 138 29.69 -35.66 -5.95
C ALA A 138 30.34 -36.52 -4.86
N ILE A 139 29.95 -37.80 -4.79
CA ILE A 139 30.58 -38.78 -3.91
C ILE A 139 31.82 -39.29 -4.66
N PHE A 140 33.00 -38.87 -4.22
CA PHE A 140 34.27 -39.38 -4.73
C PHE A 140 34.62 -40.67 -4.00
N GLU A 141 34.40 -41.81 -4.65
CA GLU A 141 34.94 -43.08 -4.20
C GLU A 141 36.32 -43.28 -4.84
N LYS A 142 37.33 -43.63 -4.03
CA LYS A 142 38.68 -43.92 -4.55
C LYS A 142 38.63 -45.23 -5.33
N VAL A 143 38.52 -45.14 -6.66
CA VAL A 143 38.72 -46.29 -7.54
C VAL A 143 40.20 -46.37 -7.91
N ILE A 144 40.87 -47.41 -7.45
CA ILE A 144 42.22 -47.75 -7.90
C ILE A 144 42.08 -48.32 -9.32
N LEU A 145 42.58 -47.60 -10.31
CA LEU A 145 42.65 -48.07 -11.70
C LEU A 145 43.53 -49.33 -11.76
N LYS A 146 42.93 -50.48 -12.05
CA LYS A 146 43.68 -51.63 -12.56
C LYS A 146 43.85 -51.44 -14.06
N VAL A 147 45.09 -51.18 -14.48
CA VAL A 147 45.50 -51.18 -15.88
C VAL A 147 45.88 -52.62 -16.21
N ASP A 148 44.97 -53.36 -16.82
CA ASP A 148 45.30 -54.63 -17.45
C ASP A 148 45.21 -54.41 -18.96
N ALA A 149 46.39 -54.28 -19.56
CA ALA A 149 46.58 -54.33 -20.99
C ALA A 149 46.55 -55.80 -21.41
N GLU A 150 45.61 -56.19 -22.25
CA GLU A 150 45.78 -57.28 -23.21
C GLU A 150 44.96 -56.94 -24.46
N ARG A 151 45.64 -57.04 -25.59
CA ARG A 151 45.17 -56.84 -26.96
C ARG A 151 44.81 -58.21 -27.49
N ASP A 152 43.64 -58.35 -28.10
CA ASP A 152 43.43 -59.39 -29.12
C ASP A 152 42.60 -58.80 -30.27
N ASP A 153 43.12 -59.07 -31.45
CA ASP A 153 42.71 -58.60 -32.76
C ASP A 153 41.45 -59.34 -33.28
N ASP A 154 40.82 -58.75 -34.30
CA ASP A 154 39.99 -59.35 -35.37
C ASP A 154 38.57 -59.89 -35.04
N ASP A 155 37.56 -59.18 -35.57
CA ASP A 155 36.83 -59.61 -36.80
C ASP A 155 35.64 -58.68 -37.11
N TYR A 156 35.75 -57.90 -38.20
CA TYR A 156 34.64 -57.48 -39.06
C TYR A 156 35.12 -57.71 -40.50
N GLU A 157 34.44 -58.63 -41.17
CA GLU A 157 34.42 -58.99 -42.62
C GLU A 157 35.39 -58.28 -43.59
#